data_AF-A0A7V4UWX1-F1
#
_entry.id   AF-A0A7V4UWX1-F1
#
_cell.length_a   1.000
_cell.length_b   1.000
_cell.length_c   1.000
_cell.angle_alpha   90.00
_cell.angle_beta   90.00
_cell.angle_gamma   90.00
#
_symmetry.space_group_name_H-M   'P 1'
#
loop_
_entity.id
_entity.type
_entity.pdbx_description
1 polymer ?
#
loop_
_entity_poly.entity_id
_entity_poly.type
_entity_poly.pdbx_seq_one_letter_code
_entity_poly.pdbx_strand_id
1 'polypeptide(L)'
;MIDNSILFPQPIQAPVRPKTGTNPAGSTPAGSSSPFARVLEEKLPGQPVRFSQHAQERLKSRGITFSESDMQQLSGAVDSVAQKGGKESLIMLGDAALVVSVKNRTVVTALDRQAMKGNVFTNIDSAVVL
;
A
#
# COMPACT_ATOMS: atom_id res chain seq x y z
N MET A 1 60.24 -5.90 34.45
CA MET A 1 59.48 -5.24 33.36
C MET A 1 58.66 -6.35 32.71
N ILE A 2 57.34 -6.22 32.69
CA ILE A 2 56.41 -7.26 32.22
C ILE A 2 55.84 -6.77 30.90
N ASP A 3 56.31 -7.35 29.79
CA ASP A 3 55.84 -7.01 28.44
C ASP A 3 54.45 -7.62 28.22
N ASN A 4 53.42 -6.77 28.29
CA ASN A 4 52.04 -7.15 28.03
C ASN A 4 51.76 -7.06 26.53
N SER A 5 52.19 -8.06 25.77
CA SER A 5 51.89 -8.20 24.35
C SER A 5 50.41 -8.58 24.17
N ILE A 6 49.57 -7.59 23.87
CA ILE A 6 48.16 -7.79 23.54
C ILE A 6 48.06 -8.36 22.13
N LEU A 7 47.65 -9.63 22.03
CA LEU A 7 47.32 -10.31 20.78
C LEU A 7 45.91 -9.92 20.34
N PHE A 8 45.81 -9.14 19.26
CA PHE A 8 44.54 -8.89 18.58
C PHE A 8 44.32 -9.93 17.48
N PRO A 9 43.23 -10.71 17.50
CA PRO A 9 42.94 -11.64 16.41
C PRO A 9 42.53 -10.85 15.16
N GLN A 10 43.10 -11.23 14.01
CA GLN A 10 42.72 -10.63 12.72
C GLN A 10 41.41 -11.24 12.22
N PRO A 11 40.48 -10.43 11.68
CA PRO A 11 39.24 -10.93 11.11
C PRO A 11 39.52 -11.71 9.81
N ILE A 12 38.86 -12.86 9.67
CA ILE A 12 38.95 -13.71 8.48
C ILE A 12 38.33 -12.96 7.30
N GLN A 13 39.14 -12.62 6.29
CA GLN A 13 38.64 -12.02 5.04
C GLN A 13 38.10 -13.11 4.12
N ALA A 14 36.90 -12.90 3.58
CA ALA A 14 36.29 -13.79 2.60
C ALA A 14 37.06 -13.76 1.27
N PRO A 15 37.11 -14.87 0.51
CA PRO A 15 37.83 -14.93 -0.76
C PRO A 15 37.18 -14.01 -1.79
N VAL A 16 37.95 -13.06 -2.31
CA VAL A 16 37.52 -12.15 -3.38
C VAL A 16 37.53 -12.92 -4.70
N ARG A 17 36.34 -13.12 -5.30
CA ARG A 17 36.22 -13.68 -6.65
C ARG A 17 36.68 -12.66 -7.70
N PRO A 18 37.52 -13.03 -8.67
CA PRO A 18 37.88 -12.15 -9.77
C PRO A 18 36.66 -11.87 -10.65
N LYS A 19 36.37 -10.59 -10.88
CA LYS A 19 35.34 -10.12 -11.81
C LYS A 19 35.87 -10.23 -13.23
N THR A 20 35.55 -11.32 -13.92
CA THR A 20 35.69 -11.40 -15.38
C THR A 20 34.64 -10.49 -16.00
N GLY A 21 35.10 -9.46 -16.70
CA GLY A 21 34.26 -8.54 -17.43
C GLY A 21 33.59 -9.20 -18.63
N THR A 22 32.27 -9.05 -18.69
CA THR A 22 31.53 -9.01 -19.95
C THR A 22 30.44 -7.98 -19.75
N ASN A 23 30.50 -6.95 -20.57
CA ASN A 23 29.59 -5.83 -20.57
C ASN A 23 28.53 -6.11 -21.66
N PRO A 24 27.31 -6.57 -21.34
CA PRO A 24 26.21 -6.45 -22.27
C PRO A 24 25.65 -5.03 -22.14
N ALA A 25 25.88 -4.25 -23.18
CA ALA A 25 25.15 -3.03 -23.42
C ALA A 25 23.63 -3.33 -23.44
N GLY A 26 22.84 -2.49 -22.74
CA GLY A 26 21.40 -2.39 -22.94
C GLY A 26 20.51 -2.86 -21.80
N SER A 27 20.68 -2.35 -20.58
CA SER A 27 19.61 -2.37 -19.58
C SER A 27 18.80 -1.08 -19.68
N THR A 28 17.94 -0.99 -20.68
CA THR A 28 16.77 -0.12 -20.59
C THR A 28 15.92 -0.67 -19.44
N PRO A 29 15.51 0.13 -18.44
CA PRO A 29 14.53 -0.31 -17.47
C PRO A 29 13.22 -0.49 -18.24
N ALA A 30 12.92 -1.73 -18.62
CA ALA A 30 11.64 -2.11 -19.17
C ALA A 30 10.59 -1.84 -18.10
N GLY A 31 9.98 -0.66 -18.19
CA GLY A 31 8.75 -0.35 -17.50
C GLY A 31 7.74 -1.46 -17.78
N SER A 32 7.21 -2.04 -16.69
CA SER A 32 5.83 -2.51 -16.58
C SER A 32 5.24 -3.23 -17.80
N SER A 33 5.46 -4.55 -17.90
CA SER A 33 4.50 -5.51 -18.49
C SER A 33 5.15 -6.90 -18.60
N SER A 34 5.37 -7.60 -17.48
CA SER A 34 5.53 -9.05 -17.58
C SER A 34 4.20 -9.65 -18.09
N PRO A 35 4.22 -10.77 -18.84
CA PRO A 35 2.99 -11.42 -19.30
C PRO A 35 2.04 -11.76 -18.14
N PHE A 36 2.59 -12.05 -16.96
CA PHE A 36 1.82 -12.21 -15.73
C PHE A 36 1.13 -10.92 -15.29
N ALA A 37 1.82 -9.77 -15.30
CA ALA A 37 1.23 -8.49 -14.92
C ALA A 37 0.03 -8.13 -15.81
N ARG A 38 0.11 -8.37 -17.13
CA ARG A 38 -1.03 -8.16 -18.04
C ARG A 38 -2.21 -9.07 -17.74
N VAL A 39 -1.98 -10.37 -17.55
CA VAL A 39 -3.06 -11.32 -17.25
C VAL A 39 -3.70 -11.00 -15.90
N LEU A 40 -2.91 -10.58 -14.92
CA LEU A 40 -3.41 -10.13 -13.64
C LEU A 40 -4.27 -8.87 -13.81
N GLU A 41 -3.76 -7.87 -14.53
CA GLU A 41 -4.47 -6.61 -14.76
C GLU A 41 -5.76 -6.79 -15.59
N GLU A 42 -5.78 -7.72 -16.54
CA GLU A 42 -6.95 -8.09 -17.35
C GLU A 42 -8.01 -8.87 -16.54
N LYS A 43 -7.60 -9.56 -15.46
CA LYS A 43 -8.52 -10.23 -14.52
C LYS A 43 -8.97 -9.33 -13.37
N LEU A 44 -8.44 -8.12 -13.26
CA LEU A 44 -8.77 -7.16 -12.21
C LEU A 44 -9.79 -6.04 -12.55
N PRO A 45 -10.25 -5.78 -13.80
CA PRO A 45 -11.18 -4.68 -14.04
C PRO A 45 -12.58 -5.04 -13.53
N GLY A 46 -13.20 -4.11 -12.80
CA GLY A 46 -14.55 -4.26 -12.25
C GLY A 46 -14.64 -5.01 -10.91
N GLN A 47 -13.51 -5.21 -10.20
CA GLN A 47 -13.59 -5.83 -8.87
C GLN A 47 -14.33 -4.91 -7.87
N PRO A 48 -15.28 -5.46 -7.08
CA PRO A 48 -15.95 -4.71 -6.04
C PRO A 48 -14.94 -4.26 -4.98
N VAL A 49 -15.24 -3.14 -4.32
CA VAL A 49 -14.42 -2.65 -3.21
C VAL A 49 -14.41 -3.69 -2.10
N ARG A 50 -13.22 -4.08 -1.65
CA ARG A 50 -13.02 -5.09 -0.61
C ARG A 50 -12.74 -4.42 0.73
N PHE A 51 -13.04 -5.12 1.82
CA PHE A 51 -12.67 -4.69 3.16
C PHE A 51 -11.59 -5.61 3.71
N SER A 52 -10.51 -5.02 4.24
CA SER A 52 -9.52 -5.75 5.03
C SER A 52 -10.14 -6.24 6.34
N GLN A 53 -9.50 -7.22 6.98
CA GLN A 53 -9.97 -7.75 8.27
C GLN A 53 -10.08 -6.65 9.33
N HIS A 54 -9.07 -5.79 9.40
CA HIS A 54 -9.04 -4.67 10.31
C HIS A 54 -10.18 -3.66 10.06
N ALA A 55 -10.50 -3.38 8.79
CA ALA A 55 -11.67 -2.56 8.45
C ALA A 55 -12.96 -3.24 8.88
N GLN A 56 -13.14 -4.55 8.61
CA GLN A 56 -14.34 -5.30 9.00
C GLN A 56 -14.54 -5.33 10.52
N GLU A 57 -13.48 -5.58 11.29
CA GLU A 57 -13.52 -5.54 12.75
C GLU A 57 -13.91 -4.16 13.27
N ARG A 58 -13.34 -3.10 12.70
CA ARG A 58 -13.69 -1.72 13.09
C ARG A 58 -15.13 -1.37 12.78
N LEU A 59 -15.62 -1.71 11.58
CA LEU A 59 -17.02 -1.50 11.19
C LEU A 59 -17.96 -2.21 12.15
N LYS A 60 -17.69 -3.49 12.46
CA LYS A 60 -18.48 -4.26 13.43
C LYS A 60 -18.46 -3.64 14.83
N SER A 61 -17.27 -3.27 15.33
CA SER A 61 -17.11 -2.71 16.68
C SER A 61 -17.85 -1.37 16.87
N ARG A 62 -18.06 -0.62 15.78
CA ARG A 62 -18.72 0.69 15.80
C ARG A 62 -20.15 0.66 15.25
N GLY A 63 -20.65 -0.51 14.89
CA GLY A 63 -21.99 -0.66 14.30
C GLY A 63 -22.17 0.09 12.98
N ILE A 64 -21.08 0.31 12.23
CA ILE A 64 -21.14 0.99 10.94
C ILE A 64 -21.54 -0.03 9.87
N THR A 65 -22.69 0.20 9.24
CA THR A 65 -23.22 -0.60 8.13
C THR A 65 -23.35 0.25 6.89
N PHE A 66 -23.04 -0.33 5.73
CA PHE A 66 -23.22 0.33 4.44
C PHE A 66 -24.39 -0.29 3.70
N SER A 67 -25.24 0.56 3.14
CA SER A 67 -26.27 0.16 2.18
C SER A 67 -25.63 -0.16 0.82
N GLU A 68 -26.42 -0.74 -0.07
CA GLU A 68 -25.97 -0.97 -1.45
C GLU A 68 -25.63 0.35 -2.17
N SER A 69 -26.38 1.42 -1.88
CA SER A 69 -26.11 2.76 -2.43
C SER A 69 -24.78 3.31 -1.93
N ASP A 70 -24.49 3.15 -0.63
CA ASP A 70 -23.21 3.56 -0.03
C ASP A 70 -22.03 2.83 -0.69
N MET A 71 -22.20 1.53 -0.95
CA MET A 71 -21.18 0.72 -1.62
C MET A 71 -20.95 1.15 -3.07
N GLN A 72 -22.02 1.55 -3.79
CA GLN A 72 -21.90 2.10 -5.13
C GLN A 72 -21.18 3.46 -5.14
N GLN A 73 -21.52 4.35 -4.20
CA GLN A 73 -20.84 5.64 -4.04
C GLN A 73 -19.36 5.45 -3.70
N LEU A 74 -19.05 4.52 -2.78
CA LEU A 74 -17.67 4.18 -2.44
C LEU A 74 -16.90 3.67 -3.66
N SER A 75 -17.49 2.79 -4.47
CA SER A 75 -16.84 2.31 -5.71
C SER A 75 -16.59 3.47 -6.68
N GLY A 76 -17.57 4.33 -6.91
CA GLY A 76 -17.42 5.50 -7.78
C GLY A 76 -16.37 6.50 -7.29
N ALA A 77 -16.24 6.68 -5.98
CA ALA A 77 -15.18 7.49 -5.38
C ALA A 77 -13.80 6.87 -5.59
N VAL A 78 -13.66 5.56 -5.39
CA VAL A 78 -12.41 4.83 -5.67
C VAL A 78 -12.02 4.97 -7.15
N ASP A 79 -12.98 4.83 -8.06
CA ASP A 79 -12.76 5.00 -9.51
C ASP A 79 -12.33 6.42 -9.85
N SER A 80 -12.97 7.43 -9.25
CA SER A 80 -12.64 8.84 -9.45
C SER A 80 -11.23 9.17 -8.96
N VAL A 81 -10.80 8.61 -7.83
CA VAL A 81 -9.43 8.78 -7.33
C VAL A 81 -8.43 8.05 -8.23
N ALA A 82 -8.76 6.83 -8.66
CA ALA A 82 -7.92 6.05 -9.57
C ALA A 82 -7.68 6.80 -10.89
N GLN A 83 -8.73 7.41 -11.45
CA GLN A 83 -8.64 8.20 -12.69
C GLN A 83 -7.73 9.44 -12.52
N LYS A 84 -7.64 9.98 -11.31
CA LYS A 84 -6.75 11.10 -10.96
C LYS A 84 -5.34 10.65 -10.55
N GLY A 85 -5.07 9.34 -10.57
CA GLY A 85 -3.76 8.77 -10.24
C GLY A 85 -3.49 8.64 -8.74
N GLY A 86 -4.50 8.81 -7.88
CA GLY A 86 -4.36 8.62 -6.43
C GLY A 86 -4.19 7.14 -6.07
N LYS A 87 -3.35 6.87 -5.07
CA LYS A 87 -3.00 5.51 -4.66
C LYS A 87 -3.59 5.16 -3.30
N GLU A 88 -3.53 6.10 -2.37
CA GLU A 88 -4.02 5.94 -1.00
C GLU A 88 -4.92 7.13 -0.65
N SER A 89 -6.19 6.87 -0.41
CA SER A 89 -7.21 7.91 -0.27
C SER A 89 -7.94 7.84 1.05
N LEU A 90 -8.25 9.00 1.61
CA LEU A 90 -9.28 9.15 2.63
C LEU A 90 -10.62 9.41 1.92
N ILE A 91 -11.62 8.58 2.16
CA ILE A 91 -12.97 8.75 1.60
C ILE A 91 -13.92 8.95 2.77
N MET A 92 -14.56 10.11 2.83
CA MET A 92 -15.61 10.42 3.79
C MET A 92 -16.96 10.11 3.16
N LEU A 93 -17.72 9.24 3.80
CA LEU A 93 -19.03 8.78 3.37
C LEU A 93 -20.01 8.93 4.54
N GLY A 94 -20.82 9.99 4.49
CA GLY A 94 -21.65 10.39 5.63
C GLY A 94 -20.82 10.67 6.88
N ASP A 95 -21.12 9.97 7.98
CA ASP A 95 -20.39 10.10 9.24
C ASP A 95 -19.19 9.14 9.37
N ALA A 96 -18.87 8.37 8.32
CA ALA A 96 -17.74 7.43 8.32
C ALA A 96 -16.57 7.96 7.47
N ALA A 97 -15.35 7.69 7.93
CA ALA A 97 -14.13 7.93 7.18
C ALA A 97 -13.41 6.60 6.90
N LEU A 98 -13.11 6.37 5.63
CA LEU A 98 -12.53 5.15 5.12
C LEU A 98 -11.16 5.46 4.55
N VAL A 99 -10.13 4.77 5.03
CA VAL A 99 -8.81 4.80 4.39
C VAL A 99 -8.77 3.66 3.39
N VAL A 100 -8.54 3.99 2.13
CA VAL A 100 -8.68 3.07 1.01
C VAL A 100 -7.40 3.05 0.18
N SER A 101 -6.87 1.85 -0.03
CA SER A 101 -5.84 1.61 -1.03
C SER A 101 -6.53 1.46 -2.38
N VAL A 102 -6.44 2.50 -3.19
CA VAL A 102 -7.09 2.61 -4.51
C VAL A 102 -6.50 1.58 -5.47
N LYS A 103 -5.16 1.42 -5.43
CA LYS A 103 -4.45 0.40 -6.22
C LYS A 103 -5.00 -1.01 -6.00
N ASN A 104 -5.34 -1.33 -4.75
CA ASN A 104 -5.84 -2.65 -4.36
C ASN A 104 -7.37 -2.70 -4.22
N ARG A 105 -8.07 -1.59 -4.51
CA ARG A 105 -9.51 -1.39 -4.26
C ARG A 105 -9.96 -1.91 -2.89
N THR A 106 -9.15 -1.67 -1.86
CA THR A 106 -9.33 -2.27 -0.53
C THR A 106 -9.39 -1.21 0.56
N VAL A 107 -10.45 -1.25 1.37
CA VAL A 107 -10.58 -0.47 2.60
C VAL A 107 -9.66 -1.06 3.68
N VAL A 108 -8.67 -0.27 4.08
CA VAL A 108 -7.67 -0.62 5.10
C VAL A 108 -8.21 -0.36 6.51
N THR A 109 -8.96 0.73 6.68
CA THR A 109 -9.62 1.03 7.96
C THR A 109 -10.89 1.87 7.78
N ALA A 110 -11.80 1.76 8.74
CA ALA A 110 -12.96 2.62 8.92
C ALA A 110 -12.90 3.34 10.27
N LEU A 111 -13.37 4.57 10.31
CA LEU A 111 -13.53 5.40 11.51
C LEU A 111 -14.91 6.07 11.48
N ASP A 112 -15.52 6.32 12.63
CA ASP A 112 -16.71 7.16 12.75
C ASP A 112 -16.33 8.62 13.05
N ARG A 113 -17.32 9.51 12.97
CA ARG A 113 -17.17 10.94 13.23
C ARG A 113 -16.59 11.29 14.58
N GLN A 114 -16.85 10.50 15.62
CA GLN A 114 -16.28 10.75 16.95
C GLN A 114 -14.78 10.47 16.97
N ALA A 115 -14.35 9.35 16.36
CA ALA A 115 -12.95 9.00 16.27
C ALA A 115 -12.18 9.75 15.19
N MET A 116 -12.83 10.48 14.29
CA MET A 116 -12.12 11.37 13.37
C MET A 116 -11.51 12.59 14.08
N LYS A 117 -12.17 13.09 15.14
CA LYS A 117 -11.81 14.37 15.75
C LYS A 117 -10.46 14.27 16.47
N GLY A 118 -9.50 15.07 16.00
CA GLY A 118 -8.14 15.11 16.56
C GLY A 118 -7.19 14.06 15.99
N ASN A 119 -7.64 13.22 15.06
CA ASN A 119 -6.78 12.25 14.41
C ASN A 119 -6.04 12.87 13.22
N VAL A 120 -4.77 12.47 13.04
CA VAL A 120 -3.95 12.84 11.89
C VAL A 120 -3.83 11.63 10.98
N PHE A 121 -4.20 11.79 9.71
CA PHE A 121 -4.05 10.78 8.68
C PHE A 121 -2.79 11.08 7.88
N THR A 122 -1.91 10.09 7.75
CA THR A 122 -0.66 10.18 6.98
C THR A 122 -0.70 9.20 5.82
N ASN A 123 0.23 9.35 4.87
CA ASN A 123 0.32 8.49 3.69
C ASN A 123 -0.96 8.47 2.85
N ILE A 124 -1.68 9.60 2.86
CA ILE A 124 -2.84 9.85 2.02
C ILE A 124 -2.42 10.85 0.95
N ASP A 125 -2.62 10.50 -0.32
CA ASP A 125 -2.35 11.40 -1.45
C ASP A 125 -3.64 12.05 -2.00
N SER A 126 -4.80 11.53 -1.58
CA SER A 126 -6.10 11.96 -2.10
C SER A 126 -7.16 11.98 -1.01
N ALA A 127 -8.11 12.91 -1.11
CA ALA A 127 -9.28 12.94 -0.24
C ALA A 127 -10.56 13.15 -1.05
N VAL A 128 -11.61 12.39 -0.73
CA VAL A 128 -12.94 12.51 -1.33
C VAL A 128 -13.96 12.69 -0.21
N VAL A 129 -14.90 13.60 -0.43
CA VAL A 129 -16.00 13.89 0.49
C VAL A 129 -17.30 13.67 -0.27
N LEU A 130 -18.16 12.80 0.25
CA LEU A 130 -19.44 12.39 -0.34
C LEU A 130 -20.60 12.81 0.54
#